data_AF-A0A9R1UL75-F1
#
_entry.id   AF-A0A9R1UL75-F1
#
_cell.length_a   1.000
_cell.length_b   1.000
_cell.length_c   1.000
_cell.angle_alpha   90.00
_cell.angle_beta   90.00
_cell.angle_gamma   90.00
#
_symmetry.space_group_name_H-M   'P 1'
#
loop_
_entity.id
_entity.type
_entity.pdbx_description
1 polymer ?
#
loop_
_entity_poly.entity_id
_entity_poly.type
_entity_poly.pdbx_seq_one_letter_code
_entity_poly.pdbx_strand_id
1 'polypeptide(L)'
;MVFRYIGEETMIVYGEDDDIDDVLDKPSVAASKFTSWMECNAINSEARDLTYVEFPIKFVWVLNGRFWKRRKVGKAIGKIHSVSSNLGEAYFLRILLNKVKGPTSFDDIRTVNGQTYISFRDACFALGLLDDDKEYIDAIKEASHSGSGFYLRFLFATLLMCNSMSKPEAVWENTWEYLADGILYKQRKRLKSPDISIIFFISI
;
A
#
# COMPACT_ATOMS: atom_id res chain seq x y z
N MET A 1 -11.70 -5.83 -10.77
CA MET A 1 -11.15 -5.80 -9.40
C MET A 1 -10.49 -4.46 -9.12
N VAL A 2 -11.31 -3.50 -8.68
CA VAL A 2 -10.84 -2.25 -8.07
C VAL A 2 -10.79 -2.48 -6.56
N PHE A 3 -9.90 -1.81 -5.85
CA PHE A 3 -9.79 -1.88 -4.40
C PHE A 3 -9.95 -0.46 -3.86
N ARG A 4 -10.89 -0.23 -2.95
CA ARG A 4 -11.05 1.08 -2.28
C ARG A 4 -11.00 0.88 -0.77
N TYR A 5 -10.20 1.71 -0.12
CA TYR A 5 -10.05 1.74 1.32
C TYR A 5 -11.07 2.73 1.91
N ILE A 6 -11.91 2.26 2.82
CA ILE A 6 -12.81 3.11 3.62
C ILE A 6 -12.70 2.68 5.09
N GLY A 7 -11.76 3.30 5.81
CA GLY A 7 -11.56 3.06 7.25
C GLY A 7 -10.85 1.76 7.59
N GLU A 8 -10.50 1.63 8.88
CA GLU A 8 -9.44 0.73 9.40
C GLU A 8 -9.69 -0.78 9.28
N GLU A 9 -10.86 -1.27 8.83
CA GLU A 9 -11.11 -2.72 8.85
C GLU A 9 -11.86 -3.29 7.64
N THR A 10 -12.20 -2.48 6.62
CA THR A 10 -12.98 -3.02 5.49
C THR A 10 -12.35 -2.68 4.13
N MET A 11 -11.68 -3.67 3.54
CA MET A 11 -11.24 -3.58 2.15
C MET A 11 -12.41 -3.93 1.22
N ILE A 12 -12.95 -2.95 0.50
CA ILE A 12 -13.97 -3.21 -0.52
C ILE A 12 -13.29 -3.54 -1.85
N VAL A 13 -13.69 -4.69 -2.39
CA VAL A 13 -13.17 -5.23 -3.64
C VAL A 13 -14.29 -5.15 -4.69
N TYR A 14 -14.06 -4.52 -5.84
CA TYR A 14 -15.09 -4.27 -6.88
C TYR A 14 -14.94 -5.19 -8.10
N GLY A 15 -16.02 -5.78 -8.58
CA GLY A 15 -16.14 -6.48 -9.85
C GLY A 15 -16.34 -5.50 -10.99
N GLU A 16 -16.19 -5.97 -12.24
CA GLU A 16 -16.50 -5.15 -13.42
C GLU A 16 -18.01 -4.82 -13.53
N ASP A 17 -18.87 -5.58 -12.83
CA ASP A 17 -20.33 -5.46 -12.87
C ASP A 17 -20.95 -4.89 -11.58
N ASP A 18 -20.13 -4.42 -10.62
CA ASP A 18 -20.65 -3.90 -9.35
C ASP A 18 -21.08 -2.44 -9.51
N ASP A 19 -22.38 -2.16 -9.28
CA ASP A 19 -22.93 -0.80 -9.22
C ASP A 19 -22.40 -0.06 -7.98
N ILE A 20 -21.88 1.15 -8.17
CA ILE A 20 -21.16 1.90 -7.14
C ILE A 20 -22.09 2.35 -5.99
N ASP A 21 -23.40 2.46 -6.29
CA ASP A 21 -24.42 2.97 -5.36
C ASP A 21 -25.07 1.86 -4.50
N ASP A 22 -24.97 0.59 -4.90
CA ASP A 22 -25.56 -0.56 -4.19
C ASP A 22 -24.61 -1.23 -3.17
N VAL A 23 -23.37 -0.74 -3.05
CA VAL A 23 -22.26 -1.38 -2.33
C VAL A 23 -22.19 -1.02 -0.83
N LEU A 24 -22.95 -0.02 -0.38
CA LEU A 24 -22.99 0.34 1.04
C LEU A 24 -23.81 -0.65 1.89
N ASP A 25 -24.79 -1.34 1.29
CA ASP A 25 -25.73 -2.22 2.01
C ASP A 25 -25.54 -3.73 1.73
N LYS A 26 -24.69 -4.12 0.77
CA LYS A 26 -24.42 -5.53 0.43
C LYS A 26 -22.95 -5.78 0.13
N PRO A 27 -22.33 -6.87 0.65
CA PRO A 27 -20.99 -7.25 0.22
C PRO A 27 -21.01 -7.59 -1.28
N SER A 28 -20.22 -6.82 -2.03
CA SER A 28 -20.09 -6.92 -3.48
C SER A 28 -19.66 -8.33 -3.93
N VAL A 29 -19.91 -8.68 -5.19
CA VAL A 29 -19.55 -10.00 -5.73
C VAL A 29 -18.02 -10.20 -5.70
N ALA A 30 -17.27 -9.12 -5.88
CA ALA A 30 -15.81 -9.16 -5.82
C ALA A 30 -15.25 -9.27 -4.40
N ALA A 31 -15.86 -8.64 -3.40
CA ALA A 31 -15.51 -8.88 -1.99
C ALA A 31 -15.77 -10.35 -1.63
N SER A 32 -16.88 -10.92 -2.10
CA SER A 32 -17.20 -12.33 -1.92
C SER A 32 -16.17 -13.26 -2.58
N LYS A 33 -15.72 -12.97 -3.80
CA LYS A 33 -14.70 -13.76 -4.51
C LYS A 33 -13.36 -13.79 -3.79
N PHE A 34 -12.94 -12.64 -3.26
CA PHE A 34 -11.65 -12.48 -2.59
C PHE A 34 -11.62 -13.22 -1.25
N THR A 35 -12.64 -13.06 -0.41
CA THR A 35 -12.72 -13.78 0.87
C THR A 35 -12.88 -15.28 0.65
N SER A 36 -13.72 -15.72 -0.29
CA SER A 36 -13.85 -17.14 -0.60
C SER A 36 -12.60 -17.78 -1.20
N TRP A 37 -11.66 -17.00 -1.75
CA TRP A 37 -10.36 -17.54 -2.14
C TRP A 37 -9.56 -17.98 -0.90
N MET A 38 -9.51 -17.15 0.13
CA MET A 38 -8.84 -17.48 1.40
C MET A 38 -9.51 -18.66 2.12
N GLU A 39 -10.85 -18.70 2.12
CA GLU A 39 -11.61 -19.86 2.61
C GLU A 39 -11.26 -21.14 1.85
N CYS A 40 -11.12 -21.05 0.51
CA CYS A 40 -10.73 -22.19 -0.31
C CYS A 40 -9.31 -22.67 0.02
N ASN A 41 -8.37 -21.74 0.25
CA ASN A 41 -7.01 -22.06 0.66
C ASN A 41 -6.97 -22.77 2.02
N ALA A 42 -7.88 -22.45 2.94
CA ALA A 42 -7.95 -23.10 4.24
C ALA A 42 -8.25 -24.61 4.12
N ILE A 43 -9.10 -25.01 3.17
CA ILE A 43 -9.60 -26.39 3.05
C ILE A 43 -8.97 -27.21 1.92
N ASN A 44 -8.30 -26.58 0.95
CA ASN A 44 -7.78 -27.24 -0.24
C ASN A 44 -6.26 -27.06 -0.36
N SER A 45 -5.51 -28.17 -0.37
CA SER A 45 -4.05 -28.11 -0.46
C SER A 45 -3.54 -27.61 -1.82
N GLU A 46 -4.19 -27.95 -2.94
CA GLU A 46 -3.80 -27.46 -4.27
C GLU A 46 -4.06 -25.95 -4.40
N ALA A 47 -5.07 -25.42 -3.70
CA ALA A 47 -5.35 -23.99 -3.65
C ALA A 47 -4.18 -23.21 -3.02
N ARG A 48 -3.45 -23.83 -2.07
CA ARG A 48 -2.33 -23.18 -1.38
C ARG A 48 -1.08 -22.96 -2.23
N ASP A 49 -0.97 -23.64 -3.38
CA ASP A 49 0.17 -23.51 -4.29
C ASP A 49 0.04 -22.33 -5.27
N LEU A 50 -1.09 -21.62 -5.23
CA LEU A 50 -1.48 -20.61 -6.20
C LEU A 50 -1.53 -19.22 -5.56
N THR A 51 -1.04 -18.23 -6.30
CA THR A 51 -1.34 -16.82 -6.04
C THR A 51 -2.78 -16.50 -6.45
N TYR A 52 -3.29 -15.34 -6.04
CA TYR A 52 -4.64 -14.92 -6.44
C TYR A 52 -4.79 -14.80 -7.96
N VAL A 53 -3.74 -14.34 -8.66
CA VAL A 53 -3.74 -14.19 -10.13
C VAL A 53 -3.74 -15.55 -10.85
N GLU A 54 -3.06 -16.53 -10.27
CA GLU A 54 -3.01 -17.90 -10.79
C GLU A 54 -4.27 -18.69 -10.45
N PHE A 55 -5.01 -18.29 -9.42
CA PHE A 55 -6.16 -19.03 -8.90
C PHE A 55 -7.20 -19.39 -9.98
N PRO A 56 -7.64 -18.45 -10.87
CA PRO A 56 -8.64 -18.74 -11.89
C PRO A 56 -8.18 -19.76 -12.95
N ILE A 57 -6.86 -20.00 -13.08
CA ILE A 57 -6.31 -21.04 -13.96
C ILE A 57 -6.82 -22.42 -13.53
N LYS A 58 -6.93 -22.64 -12.21
CA LYS A 58 -7.26 -23.93 -11.61
C LYS A 58 -8.67 -23.96 -11.01
N PHE A 59 -9.20 -22.83 -10.59
CA PHE A 59 -10.52 -22.73 -9.97
C PHE A 59 -11.47 -21.88 -10.82
N VAL A 60 -12.75 -22.17 -10.72
CA VAL A 60 -13.82 -21.41 -11.38
C VAL A 60 -14.79 -20.91 -10.32
N TRP A 61 -15.18 -19.65 -10.45
CA TRP A 61 -16.18 -19.04 -9.57
C TRP A 61 -17.56 -19.57 -9.92
N VAL A 62 -18.27 -20.11 -8.93
CA VAL A 62 -19.67 -20.50 -9.04
C VAL A 62 -20.50 -19.35 -8.47
N LEU A 63 -21.15 -18.58 -9.35
CA LEU A 63 -21.93 -17.41 -8.96
C LEU A 63 -23.09 -17.79 -8.04
N ASN A 64 -23.80 -18.86 -8.39
CA ASN A 64 -24.87 -19.42 -7.57
C ASN A 64 -24.27 -20.21 -6.41
N GLY A 65 -24.31 -19.65 -5.20
CA GLY A 65 -23.66 -20.18 -4.00
C GLY A 65 -22.35 -19.48 -3.62
N ARG A 66 -21.84 -18.56 -4.45
CA ARG A 66 -20.67 -17.70 -4.17
C ARG A 66 -19.45 -18.47 -3.64
N PHE A 67 -18.95 -19.45 -4.40
CA PHE A 67 -17.76 -20.22 -3.98
C PHE A 67 -16.85 -20.58 -5.16
N TRP A 68 -15.60 -20.93 -4.83
CA TRP A 68 -14.64 -21.46 -5.78
C TRP A 68 -14.72 -22.97 -5.88
N LYS A 69 -14.77 -23.48 -7.12
CA LYS A 69 -14.75 -24.92 -7.39
C LYS A 69 -13.58 -25.27 -8.30
N ARG A 70 -12.99 -26.45 -8.11
CA ARG A 70 -11.94 -26.93 -9.02
C ARG A 70 -12.47 -27.01 -10.45
N ARG A 71 -11.74 -26.37 -11.36
CA ARG A 71 -12.03 -26.38 -12.80
C ARG A 71 -11.77 -27.76 -13.39
N LYS A 72 -12.75 -28.30 -14.11
CA LYS A 72 -12.63 -29.57 -14.82
C LYS A 72 -12.14 -29.42 -16.28
N VAL A 73 -12.52 -28.32 -16.95
CA VAL A 73 -12.24 -28.09 -18.38
C VAL A 73 -11.91 -26.61 -18.64
N GLY A 74 -11.03 -26.35 -19.60
CA GLY A 74 -10.64 -25.01 -20.07
C GLY A 74 -9.47 -24.38 -19.29
N LYS A 75 -8.93 -23.29 -19.83
CA LYS A 75 -7.89 -22.45 -19.20
C LYS A 75 -8.44 -21.04 -19.07
N ALA A 76 -8.29 -20.41 -17.91
CA ALA A 76 -8.58 -19.00 -17.70
C ALA A 76 -7.30 -18.27 -17.31
N ILE A 77 -7.22 -16.98 -17.64
CA ILE A 77 -6.14 -16.10 -17.23
C ILE A 77 -6.75 -15.11 -16.23
N GLY A 78 -6.28 -15.14 -14.98
CA GLY A 78 -6.63 -14.11 -14.02
C GLY A 78 -6.01 -12.79 -14.44
N LYS A 79 -6.78 -11.70 -14.46
CA LYS A 79 -6.28 -10.34 -14.61
C LYS A 79 -6.62 -9.56 -13.36
N ILE A 80 -5.62 -8.93 -12.76
CA ILE A 80 -5.86 -7.84 -11.81
C ILE A 80 -5.69 -6.54 -12.58
N HIS A 81 -6.66 -5.63 -12.46
CA HIS A 81 -6.58 -4.35 -13.15
C HIS A 81 -5.45 -3.50 -12.58
N SER A 82 -4.93 -2.59 -13.40
CA SER A 82 -3.96 -1.61 -12.93
C SER A 82 -4.58 -0.80 -11.79
N VAL A 83 -3.91 -0.77 -10.65
CA VAL A 83 -4.24 0.09 -9.51
C VAL A 83 -3.18 1.18 -9.51
N SER A 84 -3.61 2.44 -9.53
CA SER A 84 -2.70 3.58 -9.41
C SER A 84 -1.93 3.50 -8.09
N SER A 85 -0.65 3.88 -8.11
CA SER A 85 0.16 4.03 -6.88
C SER A 85 -0.46 5.00 -5.88
N ASN A 86 -1.30 5.95 -6.34
CA ASN A 86 -1.98 6.93 -5.49
C ASN A 86 -3.05 6.34 -4.57
N LEU A 87 -3.36 5.04 -4.67
CA LEU A 87 -4.37 4.35 -3.84
C LEU A 87 -3.79 3.73 -2.57
N GLY A 88 -2.54 4.04 -2.20
CA GLY A 88 -1.93 3.64 -0.93
C GLY A 88 -1.89 2.12 -0.74
N GLU A 89 -2.41 1.63 0.38
CA GLU A 89 -2.44 0.21 0.76
C GLU A 89 -3.03 -0.73 -0.31
N ALA A 90 -4.00 -0.26 -1.10
CA ALA A 90 -4.59 -1.04 -2.18
C ALA A 90 -3.58 -1.37 -3.31
N TYR A 91 -2.63 -0.46 -3.57
CA TYR A 91 -1.56 -0.69 -4.53
C TYR A 91 -0.61 -1.78 -4.04
N PHE A 92 -0.22 -1.73 -2.75
CA PHE A 92 0.68 -2.72 -2.15
C PHE A 92 0.04 -4.09 -2.02
N LEU A 93 -1.24 -4.16 -1.64
CA LEU A 93 -1.96 -5.44 -1.65
C LEU A 93 -2.00 -6.04 -3.07
N ARG A 94 -2.25 -5.24 -4.11
CA ARG A 94 -2.17 -5.75 -5.49
C ARG A 94 -0.82 -6.40 -5.80
N ILE A 95 0.29 -5.81 -5.35
CA ILE A 95 1.63 -6.39 -5.51
C ILE A 95 1.70 -7.74 -4.79
N LEU A 96 1.26 -7.81 -3.53
CA LEU A 96 1.28 -9.05 -2.75
C LEU A 96 0.41 -10.15 -3.36
N LEU A 97 -0.74 -9.83 -3.97
CA LEU A 97 -1.61 -10.80 -4.64
C LEU A 97 -0.96 -11.49 -5.85
N ASN A 98 0.14 -10.94 -6.37
CA ASN A 98 0.96 -11.57 -7.42
C ASN A 98 2.08 -12.46 -6.86
N LYS A 99 2.32 -12.45 -5.54
CA LYS A 99 3.49 -13.06 -4.90
C LYS A 99 3.11 -14.08 -3.84
N VAL A 100 2.15 -13.75 -2.98
CA VAL A 100 1.73 -14.59 -1.86
C VAL A 100 0.85 -15.72 -2.35
N LYS A 101 1.18 -16.94 -1.91
CA LYS A 101 0.46 -18.17 -2.25
C LYS A 101 -0.32 -18.68 -1.07
N GLY A 102 -1.55 -19.12 -1.32
CA GLY A 102 -2.35 -19.82 -0.33
C GLY A 102 -2.66 -19.10 0.99
N PRO A 103 -2.77 -17.77 1.08
CA PRO A 103 -3.13 -17.12 2.34
C PRO A 103 -4.53 -17.55 2.77
N THR A 104 -4.73 -17.76 4.07
CA THR A 104 -6.02 -18.10 4.66
C THR A 104 -6.67 -16.92 5.39
N SER A 105 -5.93 -15.82 5.53
CA SER A 105 -6.36 -14.57 6.16
C SER A 105 -5.65 -13.37 5.54
N PHE A 106 -6.11 -12.15 5.86
CA PHE A 106 -5.38 -10.93 5.49
C PHE A 106 -4.02 -10.81 6.20
N ASP A 107 -3.89 -11.37 7.40
CA ASP A 107 -2.63 -11.40 8.14
C ASP A 107 -1.61 -12.29 7.44
N ASP A 108 -2.05 -13.43 6.89
CA ASP A 108 -1.19 -14.30 6.09
C ASP A 108 -0.65 -13.56 4.86
N ILE A 109 -1.46 -12.68 4.25
CA ILE A 109 -1.02 -11.86 3.11
C ILE A 109 0.11 -10.89 3.51
N ARG A 110 0.06 -10.37 4.74
CA ARG A 110 1.09 -9.47 5.30
C ARG A 110 2.21 -10.22 6.02
N THR A 111 2.21 -11.55 6.01
CA THR A 111 3.21 -12.35 6.71
C THR A 111 4.36 -12.71 5.80
N VAL A 112 5.57 -12.30 6.17
CA VAL A 112 6.80 -12.54 5.40
C VAL A 112 7.80 -13.21 6.32
N ASN A 113 8.31 -14.38 5.93
CA ASN A 113 9.27 -15.17 6.73
C ASN A 113 8.82 -15.42 8.19
N GLY A 114 7.51 -15.60 8.41
CA GLY A 114 6.93 -15.85 9.74
C GLY A 114 6.65 -14.61 10.59
N GLN A 115 6.98 -13.41 10.10
CA GLN A 115 6.64 -12.14 10.75
C GLN A 115 5.45 -11.49 10.05
N THR A 116 4.40 -11.16 10.81
CA THR A 116 3.25 -10.40 10.32
C THR A 116 3.53 -8.91 10.44
N TYR A 117 3.28 -8.16 9.37
CA TYR A 117 3.52 -6.71 9.30
C TYR A 117 2.23 -5.89 9.43
N ILE A 118 2.36 -4.65 9.92
CA ILE A 118 1.24 -3.74 10.19
C ILE A 118 0.56 -3.30 8.89
N SER A 119 1.32 -3.08 7.81
CA SER A 119 0.77 -2.66 6.51
C SER A 119 1.15 -3.63 5.38
N PHE A 120 0.37 -3.66 4.31
CA PHE A 120 0.73 -4.37 3.07
C PHE A 120 1.99 -3.76 2.45
N ARG A 121 2.19 -2.46 2.65
CA ARG A 121 3.38 -1.76 2.24
C ARG A 121 4.63 -2.31 2.94
N ASP A 122 4.60 -2.47 4.25
CA ASP A 122 5.72 -3.01 5.02
C ASP A 122 6.04 -4.45 4.64
N ALA A 123 5.00 -5.25 4.36
CA ALA A 123 5.19 -6.59 3.82
C ALA A 123 5.85 -6.58 2.43
N CYS A 124 5.46 -5.65 1.53
CA CYS A 124 6.15 -5.47 0.25
C CYS A 124 7.62 -5.09 0.44
N PHE A 125 7.91 -4.19 1.38
CA PHE A 125 9.28 -3.79 1.71
C PHE A 125 10.10 -4.98 2.24
N ALA A 126 9.55 -5.76 3.17
CA ALA A 126 10.20 -6.95 3.71
C ALA A 126 10.49 -8.03 2.66
N LEU A 127 9.64 -8.12 1.62
CA LEU A 127 9.86 -8.97 0.45
C LEU A 127 10.87 -8.41 -0.56
N GLY A 128 11.41 -7.20 -0.33
CA GLY A 128 12.32 -6.53 -1.27
C GLY A 128 11.64 -6.12 -2.58
N LEU A 129 10.33 -5.85 -2.54
CA LEU A 129 9.54 -5.46 -3.71
C LEU A 129 9.46 -3.95 -3.91
N LEU A 130 9.96 -3.18 -2.94
CA LEU A 130 10.03 -1.73 -2.97
C LEU A 130 11.49 -1.29 -3.07
N ASP A 131 11.75 -0.31 -3.93
CA ASP A 131 13.07 0.34 -3.99
C ASP A 131 13.33 1.13 -2.71
N ASP A 132 14.61 1.28 -2.35
CA ASP A 132 14.99 2.11 -1.21
C ASP A 132 14.82 3.61 -1.54
N ASP A 133 14.55 4.43 -0.52
CA ASP A 133 14.36 5.86 -0.71
C ASP A 133 15.67 6.65 -0.71
N LYS A 134 16.79 5.95 -0.95
CA LYS A 134 18.11 6.56 -0.89
C LYS A 134 18.24 7.67 -1.93
N GLU A 135 17.67 7.47 -3.12
CA GLU A 135 17.66 8.47 -4.19
C GLU A 135 17.01 9.79 -3.73
N TYR A 136 15.92 9.74 -2.97
CA TYR A 136 15.23 10.92 -2.47
C TYR A 136 16.04 11.62 -1.36
N ILE A 137 16.66 10.82 -0.48
CA ILE A 137 17.55 11.34 0.57
C ILE A 137 18.73 12.07 -0.06
N ASP A 138 19.41 11.42 -1.01
CA ASP A 138 20.59 11.97 -1.68
C ASP A 138 20.22 13.20 -2.51
N ALA A 139 19.08 13.20 -3.22
CA ALA A 139 18.59 14.36 -3.96
C ALA A 139 18.25 15.56 -3.06
N ILE A 140 17.60 15.34 -1.91
CA ILE A 140 17.32 16.44 -0.96
C ILE A 140 18.62 16.99 -0.37
N LYS A 141 19.58 16.12 -0.02
CA LYS A 141 20.90 16.52 0.47
C LYS A 141 21.66 17.32 -0.59
N GLU A 142 21.67 16.88 -1.85
CA GLU A 142 22.30 17.60 -2.94
C GLU A 142 21.66 18.97 -3.14
N ALA A 143 20.33 19.01 -3.24
CA ALA A 143 19.56 20.25 -3.38
C ALA A 143 19.81 21.23 -2.22
N SER A 144 20.10 20.73 -1.00
CA SER A 144 20.36 21.58 0.16
C SER A 144 21.60 22.47 0.03
N HIS A 145 22.57 22.09 -0.83
CA HIS A 145 23.76 22.90 -1.06
C HIS A 145 23.48 24.20 -1.83
N SER A 146 22.39 24.24 -2.61
CA SER A 146 22.06 25.37 -3.48
C SER A 146 20.65 25.96 -3.25
N GLY A 147 19.77 25.20 -2.61
CA GLY A 147 18.38 25.57 -2.35
C GLY A 147 18.14 26.07 -0.94
N SER A 148 17.13 26.93 -0.78
CA SER A 148 16.68 27.36 0.55
C SER A 148 15.84 26.28 1.24
N GLY A 149 15.78 26.29 2.58
CA GLY A 149 14.86 25.39 3.31
C GLY A 149 13.39 25.48 2.85
N PHE A 150 12.95 26.63 2.29
CA PHE A 150 11.61 26.72 1.68
C PHE A 150 11.46 25.84 0.44
N TYR A 151 12.45 25.88 -0.44
CA TYR A 151 12.49 25.05 -1.64
C TYR A 151 12.52 23.56 -1.27
N LEU A 152 13.36 23.18 -0.30
CA LEU A 152 13.46 21.79 0.14
C LEU A 152 12.15 21.26 0.74
N ARG A 153 11.45 22.08 1.54
CA ARG A 153 10.10 21.72 2.04
C ARG A 153 9.09 21.54 0.91
N PHE A 154 9.16 22.37 -0.14
CA PHE A 154 8.29 22.23 -1.31
C PHE A 154 8.61 20.97 -2.11
N LEU A 155 9.89 20.63 -2.28
CA LEU A 155 10.33 19.39 -2.91
C LEU A 155 9.83 18.18 -2.14
N PHE A 156 10.06 18.14 -0.82
CA PHE A 156 9.59 17.05 0.04
C PHE A 156 8.06 16.89 0.01
N ALA A 157 7.31 17.99 0.05
CA ALA A 157 5.84 17.95 -0.11
C ALA A 157 5.41 17.40 -1.48
N THR A 158 6.14 17.72 -2.54
CA THR A 158 5.87 17.18 -3.88
C THR A 158 6.09 15.67 -3.92
N LEU A 159 7.20 15.18 -3.35
CA LEU A 159 7.50 13.76 -3.26
C LEU A 159 6.43 12.98 -2.47
N LEU A 160 5.94 13.56 -1.37
CA LEU A 160 4.81 13.01 -0.60
C LEU A 160 3.53 12.92 -1.44
N MET A 161 3.18 14.01 -2.14
CA MET A 161 1.97 14.08 -2.96
C MET A 161 2.00 13.10 -4.15
N CYS A 162 3.18 12.80 -4.69
CA CYS A 162 3.36 11.84 -5.78
C CYS A 162 3.36 10.38 -5.30
N ASN A 163 3.29 10.12 -3.99
CA ASN A 163 3.41 8.79 -3.37
C ASN A 163 4.60 7.98 -3.93
N SER A 164 5.71 8.69 -4.20
CA SER A 164 6.90 8.12 -4.86
C SER A 164 7.86 7.50 -3.85
N MET A 165 7.84 8.02 -2.62
CA MET A 165 8.65 7.47 -1.54
C MET A 165 7.97 6.22 -0.99
N SER A 166 8.78 5.17 -0.85
CA SER A 166 8.50 4.05 -0.01
C SER A 166 8.27 4.58 1.42
N LYS A 167 9.30 4.89 2.20
CA LYS A 167 9.24 5.27 3.62
C LYS A 167 9.48 6.77 3.81
N PRO A 168 8.46 7.64 3.61
CA PRO A 168 8.59 9.07 3.85
C PRO A 168 9.17 9.43 5.20
N GLU A 169 8.85 8.65 6.24
CA GLU A 169 9.40 8.79 7.58
C GLU A 169 10.92 8.61 7.59
N ALA A 170 11.45 7.59 6.90
CA ALA A 170 12.89 7.39 6.82
C ALA A 170 13.58 8.52 6.05
N VAL A 171 12.95 9.04 5.00
CA VAL A 171 13.47 10.20 4.26
C VAL A 171 13.48 11.45 5.13
N TRP A 172 12.39 11.70 5.88
CA TRP A 172 12.29 12.80 6.83
C TRP A 172 13.39 12.72 7.90
N GLU A 173 13.53 11.57 8.56
CA GLU A 173 14.54 11.33 9.60
C GLU A 173 15.97 11.64 9.11
N ASN A 174 16.25 11.38 7.83
CA ASN A 174 17.57 11.62 7.23
C ASN A 174 17.76 13.04 6.66
N THR A 175 16.71 13.87 6.60
CA THR A 175 16.76 15.17 5.89
C THR A 175 16.12 16.34 6.63
N TRP A 176 15.47 16.13 7.77
CA TRP A 176 14.67 17.15 8.47
C TRP A 176 15.46 18.40 8.83
N GLU A 177 16.77 18.29 9.11
CA GLU A 177 17.61 19.44 9.46
C GLU A 177 17.69 20.45 8.31
N TYR A 178 17.85 19.97 7.07
CA TYR A 178 17.84 20.82 5.87
C TYR A 178 16.43 21.39 5.63
N LEU A 179 15.40 20.59 5.88
CA LEU A 179 14.00 21.01 5.76
C LEU A 179 13.61 22.04 6.83
N ALA A 180 14.28 22.06 7.98
CA ALA A 180 14.06 23.00 9.06
C ALA A 180 14.73 24.36 8.82
N ASP A 181 15.61 24.47 7.81
CA ASP A 181 16.37 25.68 7.55
C ASP A 181 15.46 26.91 7.34
N GLY A 182 15.88 28.01 7.96
CA GLY A 182 15.18 29.29 7.96
C GLY A 182 13.87 29.36 8.76
N ILE A 183 13.35 28.26 9.33
CA ILE A 183 12.10 28.30 10.12
C ILE A 183 12.30 29.13 11.38
N LEU A 184 13.32 28.81 12.18
CA LEU A 184 13.59 29.51 13.44
C LEU A 184 13.81 31.01 13.24
N TYR A 185 14.61 31.37 12.23
CA TYR A 185 14.85 32.76 11.86
C TYR A 185 13.54 33.49 11.52
N LYS A 186 12.69 32.89 10.68
CA LYS A 186 11.38 33.48 10.32
C LYS A 186 10.47 33.61 11.54
N GLN A 187 10.47 32.63 12.45
CA GLN A 187 9.66 32.68 13.67
C GLN A 187 10.10 33.79 14.62
N ARG A 188 11.41 33.90 14.89
CA ARG A 188 11.97 34.98 15.73
C ARG A 188 11.65 36.36 15.17
N LYS A 189 11.78 36.54 13.85
CA LYS A 189 11.44 37.80 13.18
C LYS A 189 9.94 38.12 13.27
N ARG A 190 9.07 37.11 13.11
CA ARG A 190 7.62 37.26 13.18
C ARG A 190 7.13 37.61 14.58
N LEU A 191 7.68 36.97 15.60
CA LEU A 191 7.25 37.11 16.99
C LEU A 191 8.01 38.20 17.76
N LYS A 192 9.03 38.83 17.14
CA LYS A 192 9.93 39.82 17.76
C LYS A 192 10.56 39.33 19.07
N SER A 193 10.74 38.02 19.19
CA SER A 193 11.33 37.38 20.35
C SER A 193 12.56 36.59 19.91
N PRO A 194 13.78 37.08 20.21
CA PRO A 194 15.02 36.44 19.78
C PRO A 194 15.30 35.13 20.55
N ASP A 195 14.73 34.97 21.74
CA ASP A 195 14.99 33.84 22.64
C ASP A 195 14.17 32.59 22.33
N ILE A 196 13.27 32.65 21.34
CA ILE A 196 12.50 31.48 20.90
C ILE A 196 13.46 30.40 20.39
N SER A 197 13.23 29.19 20.84
CA SER A 197 13.81 27.94 20.34
C SER A 197 12.71 27.03 19.80
N ILE A 198 13.00 26.31 18.72
CA ILE A 198 12.11 25.26 18.22
C ILE A 198 12.71 23.92 18.62
N ILE A 199 11.91 23.08 19.27
CA ILE A 199 12.24 21.69 19.53
C ILE A 199 11.53 20.87 18.45
N PHE A 200 12.30 20.19 17.61
CA PHE A 200 11.75 19.21 16.68
C PHE A 200 11.62 17.89 17.43
N PHE A 201 10.40 17.46 17.73
CA PHE A 201 10.16 16.12 18.23
C PHE A 201 10.26 15.15 17.05
N ILE A 202 11.25 14.26 17.12
CA ILE A 202 11.57 13.26 16.10
C ILE A 202 10.74 12.00 16.39
N SER A 203 9.41 12.12 16.44
CA SER A 203 8.54 10.96 16.65
C SER A 203 7.28 11.14 15.84
N ILE A 204 7.22 10.42 14.71
CA ILE A 204 5.97 10.08 14.00
C ILE A 204 5.47 8.78 14.62
#